data_AF-A0AAW6H3L0-F1
#
_entry.id   AF-A0AAW6H3L0-F1
#
_cell.length_a   1.000
_cell.length_b   1.000
_cell.length_c   1.000
_cell.angle_alpha   90.00
_cell.angle_beta   90.00
_cell.angle_gamma   90.00
#
_symmetry.space_group_name_H-M   'P 1'
#
loop_
_entity.id
_entity.type
_entity.pdbx_description
1 polymer ?
#
loop_
_entity_poly.entity_id
_entity_poly.type
_entity_poly.pdbx_seq_one_letter_code
_entity_poly.pdbx_strand_id
1 'polypeptide(L)'
;MRKSFYHILLLGALTLGTTSSCDDYLEVDHYDILPEDFMYRNEANIKSGLYGIYDTFYTYQGSDNSGDDTTWGFKPNVFIAGHSTMDCQASGWDAEWQRHAVLANKGSLDTAWRMSYKGIDRANRFLAGLQNVDVSVLSAEKKVQFEAEARAIRAYNYLYLSKVFGPVPMLLTGETYTTSAGKARPENLEGTYQVIEEDLKFAMEKL
;
A
#
# COMPACT_ATOMS: atom_id res chain seq x y z
N MET A 1 -21.64 -46.55 50.08
CA MET A 1 -20.47 -46.08 49.30
C MET A 1 -20.57 -46.33 47.79
N ARG A 2 -20.96 -47.53 47.30
CA ARG A 2 -21.05 -47.83 45.85
C ARG A 2 -22.02 -46.94 45.04
N LYS A 3 -23.19 -46.56 45.59
CA LYS A 3 -24.16 -45.68 44.90
C LYS A 3 -23.64 -44.26 44.67
N SER A 4 -22.84 -43.72 45.59
CA SER A 4 -22.23 -42.39 45.46
C SER A 4 -21.18 -42.33 44.35
N PHE A 5 -20.52 -43.46 44.07
CA PHE A 5 -19.49 -43.57 43.03
C PHE A 5 -20.09 -43.47 41.63
N TYR A 6 -21.28 -44.05 41.41
CA TYR A 6 -22.01 -43.93 40.14
C TYR A 6 -22.50 -42.50 39.87
N HIS A 7 -22.85 -41.74 40.91
CA HIS A 7 -23.27 -40.34 40.75
C HIS A 7 -22.08 -39.43 40.40
N ILE A 8 -20.90 -39.70 40.96
CA ILE A 8 -19.65 -39.00 40.62
C ILE A 8 -19.21 -39.32 39.18
N LEU A 9 -19.34 -40.58 38.74
CA LEU A 9 -19.08 -40.98 37.36
C LEU A 9 -20.05 -40.34 36.36
N LEU A 10 -21.34 -40.21 36.71
CA LEU A 10 -22.33 -39.55 35.87
C LEU A 10 -22.12 -38.04 35.77
N LEU A 11 -21.72 -37.39 36.88
CA LEU A 11 -21.38 -35.97 36.90
C LEU A 11 -20.12 -35.69 36.07
N GLY A 12 -19.12 -36.56 36.16
CA GLY A 12 -17.89 -36.48 35.36
C GLY A 12 -18.15 -36.65 33.85
N ALA A 13 -19.02 -37.60 33.48
CA ALA A 13 -19.42 -37.80 32.08
C ALA A 13 -20.21 -36.61 31.51
N LEU A 14 -21.02 -35.94 32.33
CA LEU A 14 -21.78 -34.75 31.93
C LEU A 14 -20.87 -33.52 31.71
N THR A 15 -19.80 -33.39 32.49
CA THR A 15 -18.81 -32.31 32.33
C THR A 15 -17.85 -32.52 31.15
N LEU A 16 -17.61 -33.76 30.71
CA LEU A 16 -16.83 -34.03 29.49
C LEU A 16 -17.59 -33.73 28.19
N GLY A 17 -18.93 -33.64 28.24
CA GLY A 17 -19.76 -33.33 27.08
C GLY A 17 -19.85 -31.84 26.74
N THR A 18 -19.41 -30.94 27.62
CA THR A 18 -19.56 -29.48 27.45
C THR A 18 -18.30 -28.79 26.91
N THR A 19 -17.24 -29.52 26.61
CA THR A 19 -15.96 -28.96 26.12
C THR A 19 -15.70 -29.23 24.63
N SER A 20 -16.69 -29.68 23.85
CA SER A 20 -16.57 -29.65 22.39
C SER A 20 -16.79 -28.22 21.90
N SER A 21 -15.74 -27.41 21.94
CA SER A 21 -15.72 -26.11 21.27
C SER A 21 -15.76 -26.38 19.77
N CYS A 22 -16.90 -26.12 19.13
CA CYS A 22 -16.98 -26.04 17.68
C CYS A 22 -16.40 -24.68 17.27
N ASP A 23 -15.07 -24.56 17.32
CA ASP A 23 -14.37 -23.34 16.88
C ASP A 23 -14.66 -23.05 15.40
N ASP A 24 -14.79 -24.10 14.58
CA ASP A 24 -15.07 -24.03 13.14
C ASP A 24 -16.46 -23.46 12.78
N TYR A 25 -17.43 -23.39 13.71
CA TYR A 25 -18.78 -22.86 13.39
C TYR A 25 -18.75 -21.35 13.11
N LEU A 26 -17.77 -20.63 13.67
CA LEU A 26 -17.58 -19.19 13.45
C LEU A 26 -16.58 -18.87 12.34
N GLU A 27 -15.87 -19.88 11.81
CA GLU A 27 -15.00 -19.73 10.65
C GLU A 27 -15.83 -19.84 9.37
N VAL A 28 -16.35 -18.70 8.91
CA VAL A 28 -17.08 -18.61 7.65
C VAL A 28 -16.10 -18.21 6.55
N ASP A 29 -15.84 -19.12 5.61
CA ASP A 29 -15.13 -18.81 4.38
C ASP A 29 -15.91 -17.75 3.58
N HIS A 30 -15.34 -16.56 3.47
CA HIS A 30 -15.93 -15.50 2.65
C HIS A 30 -15.43 -15.63 1.21
N TYR A 31 -16.24 -16.24 0.34
CA TYR A 31 -15.86 -16.54 -1.04
C TYR A 31 -15.55 -15.32 -1.92
N ASP A 32 -15.98 -14.11 -1.49
CA ASP A 32 -15.77 -12.86 -2.26
C ASP A 32 -14.50 -12.10 -1.83
N ILE A 33 -13.79 -12.55 -0.79
CA ILE A 33 -12.55 -11.93 -0.30
C ILE A 33 -11.42 -12.93 -0.47
N LEU A 34 -10.43 -12.56 -1.29
CA LEU A 34 -9.22 -13.35 -1.42
C LEU A 34 -8.38 -13.22 -0.13
N PRO A 35 -7.88 -14.33 0.42
CA PRO A 35 -6.90 -14.31 1.50
C PRO A 35 -5.65 -13.49 1.11
N GLU A 36 -4.99 -12.87 2.08
CA GLU A 36 -3.79 -12.04 1.81
C GLU A 36 -2.65 -12.85 1.18
N ASP A 37 -2.49 -14.13 1.57
CA ASP A 37 -1.49 -15.03 1.03
C ASP A 37 -1.78 -15.47 -0.42
N PHE A 38 -3.02 -15.32 -0.90
CA PHE A 38 -3.44 -15.74 -2.25
C PHE A 38 -2.59 -15.10 -3.35
N MET A 39 -2.18 -13.84 -3.15
CA MET A 39 -1.33 -13.10 -4.08
C MET A 39 0.02 -13.78 -4.33
N TYR A 40 0.51 -14.55 -3.35
CA TYR A 40 1.84 -15.14 -3.34
C TYR A 40 1.85 -16.64 -3.65
N ARG A 41 0.71 -17.22 -4.05
CA ARG A 41 0.59 -18.67 -4.32
C ARG A 41 1.17 -19.13 -5.66
N ASN A 42 1.27 -18.24 -6.64
CA ASN A 42 1.84 -18.54 -7.96
C ASN A 42 2.36 -17.26 -8.63
N GLU A 43 3.24 -17.41 -9.62
CA GLU A 43 3.82 -16.28 -10.35
C GLU A 43 2.77 -15.35 -10.97
N ALA A 44 1.68 -15.89 -11.54
CA ALA A 44 0.66 -15.07 -12.21
C ALA A 44 -0.02 -14.13 -11.20
N ASN A 45 -0.34 -14.62 -10.00
CA ASN A 45 -0.91 -13.82 -8.92
C ASN A 45 0.07 -12.76 -8.43
N ILE A 46 1.36 -13.10 -8.29
CA ILE A 46 2.39 -12.15 -7.87
C ILE A 46 2.52 -11.03 -8.91
N LYS A 47 2.54 -11.40 -10.19
CA LYS A 47 2.58 -10.46 -11.31
C LYS A 47 1.35 -9.55 -11.35
N SER A 48 0.16 -10.08 -11.07
CA SER A 48 -1.05 -9.28 -10.88
C SER A 48 -0.95 -8.33 -9.68
N GLY A 49 -0.30 -8.76 -8.59
CA GLY A 49 0.03 -7.90 -7.45
C GLY A 49 0.90 -6.71 -7.85
N LEU A 50 1.97 -6.96 -8.62
CA LEU A 50 2.83 -5.93 -9.19
C LEU A 50 2.05 -4.97 -10.11
N TYR A 51 1.17 -5.50 -10.96
CA TYR A 51 0.26 -4.67 -11.76
C TYR A 51 -0.67 -3.80 -10.90
N GLY A 52 -1.09 -4.30 -9.73
CA GLY A 52 -1.84 -3.51 -8.75
C GLY A 52 -1.04 -2.33 -8.18
N ILE A 53 0.30 -2.39 -8.19
CA ILE A 53 1.14 -1.24 -7.85
C ILE A 53 1.15 -0.25 -9.02
N TYR A 54 1.38 -0.73 -10.25
CA TYR A 54 1.35 0.12 -11.45
C TYR A 54 -0.01 0.80 -11.68
N ASP A 55 -1.10 0.14 -11.32
CA ASP A 55 -2.46 0.68 -11.35
C ASP A 55 -2.58 2.02 -10.60
N THR A 56 -1.74 2.26 -9.57
CA THR A 56 -1.76 3.52 -8.81
C THR A 56 -1.35 4.74 -9.61
N PHE A 57 -0.72 4.56 -10.78
CA PHE A 57 -0.41 5.66 -11.70
C PHE A 57 -1.62 6.09 -12.52
N TYR A 58 -2.64 5.25 -12.66
CA TYR A 58 -3.82 5.55 -13.46
C TYR A 58 -4.87 6.29 -12.65
N THR A 59 -5.68 7.08 -13.34
CA THR A 59 -6.85 7.73 -12.73
C THR A 59 -7.90 6.71 -12.34
N TYR A 60 -8.58 6.99 -11.23
CA TYR A 60 -9.79 6.26 -10.88
C TYR A 60 -10.85 6.46 -11.97
N GLN A 61 -11.31 5.37 -12.59
CA GLN A 61 -12.29 5.39 -13.69
C GLN A 61 -13.72 5.01 -13.23
N GLY A 62 -14.03 5.16 -11.94
CA GLY A 62 -15.36 4.87 -11.41
C GLY A 62 -16.42 5.91 -11.82
N SER A 63 -17.69 5.56 -11.61
CA SER A 63 -18.85 6.38 -12.00
C SER A 63 -19.02 7.68 -11.23
N ASP A 64 -18.40 7.80 -10.05
CA ASP A 64 -18.39 9.01 -9.22
C ASP A 64 -17.34 10.00 -9.73
N ASN A 65 -17.60 10.50 -10.94
CA ASN A 65 -16.66 11.21 -11.80
C ASN A 65 -16.47 12.68 -11.39
N SER A 66 -16.12 12.94 -10.13
CA SER A 66 -15.92 14.30 -9.61
C SER A 66 -14.66 14.42 -8.74
N GLY A 67 -13.80 15.40 -9.06
CA GLY A 67 -12.61 15.76 -8.28
C GLY A 67 -11.29 15.68 -9.06
N ASP A 68 -10.20 16.11 -8.43
CA ASP A 68 -8.84 16.09 -9.01
C ASP A 68 -8.31 14.67 -9.25
N ASP A 69 -8.98 13.65 -8.68
CA ASP A 69 -8.65 12.24 -8.82
C ASP A 69 -9.00 11.68 -10.22
N THR A 70 -10.05 12.20 -10.87
CA THR A 70 -10.56 11.67 -12.16
C THR A 70 -10.18 12.52 -13.38
N THR A 71 -9.73 13.76 -13.17
CA THR A 71 -9.56 14.77 -14.23
C THR A 71 -8.18 14.80 -14.88
N TRP A 72 -7.14 14.33 -14.18
CA TRP A 72 -5.74 14.39 -14.66
C TRP A 72 -5.14 12.98 -14.71
N GLY A 73 -4.85 12.52 -15.93
CA GLY A 73 -4.64 11.11 -16.32
C GLY A 73 -3.48 10.33 -15.69
N PHE A 74 -2.59 10.96 -14.92
CA PHE A 74 -1.42 10.29 -14.30
C PHE A 74 -1.22 10.71 -12.85
N LYS A 75 -0.98 9.77 -11.94
CA LYS A 75 -0.84 9.99 -10.49
C LYS A 75 0.54 9.59 -9.94
N PRO A 76 1.08 10.29 -8.92
CA PRO A 76 0.63 11.56 -8.40
C PRO A 76 0.69 12.68 -9.44
N ASN A 77 -0.34 13.55 -9.41
CA ASN A 77 -0.41 14.70 -10.30
C ASN A 77 0.75 15.66 -10.02
N VAL A 78 1.58 15.96 -11.02
CA VAL A 78 2.70 16.90 -10.86
C VAL A 78 2.23 18.35 -10.95
N PHE A 79 1.67 18.86 -9.85
CA PHE A 79 1.28 20.27 -9.71
C PHE A 79 2.47 21.10 -9.24
N ILE A 80 3.31 21.53 -10.19
CA ILE A 80 4.39 22.48 -9.93
C ILE A 80 4.05 23.81 -10.59
N ALA A 81 4.38 24.93 -9.93
CA ALA A 81 4.27 26.25 -10.55
C ALA A 81 5.04 26.25 -11.89
N GLY A 82 4.36 26.59 -12.98
CA GLY A 82 4.93 26.58 -14.34
C GLY A 82 4.84 25.25 -15.10
N HIS A 83 4.06 24.25 -14.66
CA HIS A 83 3.80 23.06 -15.48
C HIS A 83 2.97 23.45 -16.72
N SER A 84 3.47 23.16 -17.92
CA SER A 84 2.88 23.61 -19.18
C SER A 84 1.45 23.15 -19.44
N THR A 85 0.98 22.11 -18.75
CA THR A 85 -0.41 21.64 -18.84
C THR A 85 -1.38 22.38 -17.92
N MET A 86 -0.95 23.27 -17.03
CA MET A 86 -1.87 23.95 -16.09
C MET A 86 -2.78 24.98 -16.79
N ASP A 87 -2.33 25.52 -17.93
CA ASP A 87 -3.07 26.52 -18.73
C ASP A 87 -3.94 25.89 -19.85
N CYS A 88 -4.16 24.57 -19.84
CA CYS A 88 -4.92 23.92 -20.93
C CYS A 88 -6.44 24.13 -20.84
N GLN A 89 -6.97 24.54 -19.68
CA GLN A 89 -8.42 24.69 -19.45
C GLN A 89 -8.91 26.14 -19.37
N ALA A 90 -8.01 27.13 -19.27
CA ALA A 90 -8.35 28.56 -19.11
C ALA A 90 -9.45 28.88 -18.07
N SER A 91 -9.66 28.00 -17.08
CA SER A 91 -10.74 28.12 -16.08
C SER A 91 -10.31 28.92 -14.84
N GLY A 92 -9.04 29.34 -14.78
CA GLY A 92 -8.46 30.08 -13.65
C GLY A 92 -8.21 29.22 -12.40
N TRP A 93 -8.44 27.91 -12.46
CA TRP A 93 -8.24 26.99 -11.34
C TRP A 93 -6.79 26.99 -10.81
N ASP A 94 -5.83 27.29 -11.69
CA ASP A 94 -4.40 27.28 -11.45
C ASP A 94 -3.84 28.66 -11.06
N ALA A 95 -4.67 29.71 -11.04
CA ALA A 95 -4.23 31.08 -10.79
C ALA A 95 -3.55 31.25 -9.42
N GLU A 96 -3.90 30.43 -8.43
CA GLU A 96 -3.23 30.40 -7.12
C GLU A 96 -1.82 29.80 -7.22
N TRP A 97 -1.62 28.78 -8.06
CA TRP A 97 -0.33 28.16 -8.31
C TRP A 97 0.63 29.09 -9.05
N GLN A 98 0.14 29.77 -10.10
CA GLN A 98 0.94 30.74 -10.87
C GLN A 98 1.36 31.95 -10.04
N ARG A 99 0.54 32.35 -9.05
CA ARG A 99 0.81 33.48 -8.15
C ARG A 99 1.54 33.07 -6.88
N HIS A 100 1.90 31.80 -6.71
CA HIS A 100 2.46 31.26 -5.46
C HIS A 100 1.59 31.59 -4.22
N ALA A 101 0.27 31.60 -4.39
CA ALA A 101 -0.74 31.91 -3.38
C ALA A 101 -1.56 30.67 -2.97
N VAL A 102 -0.99 29.47 -3.17
CA VAL A 102 -1.63 28.20 -2.80
C VAL A 102 -1.73 28.07 -1.29
N LEU A 103 -2.94 27.77 -0.79
CA LEU A 103 -3.19 27.52 0.63
C LEU A 103 -3.00 26.04 0.97
N ALA A 104 -2.65 25.78 2.23
CA ALA A 104 -2.40 24.41 2.73
C ALA A 104 -3.63 23.48 2.65
N ASN A 105 -4.84 24.03 2.54
CA ASN A 105 -6.09 23.27 2.45
C ASN A 105 -6.56 23.03 1.00
N LYS A 106 -5.69 23.25 0.00
CA LYS A 106 -6.04 23.00 -1.40
C LYS A 106 -6.27 21.49 -1.63
N GLY A 107 -7.45 21.12 -2.15
CA GLY A 107 -7.83 19.72 -2.38
C GLY A 107 -6.88 18.93 -3.29
N SER A 108 -6.21 19.60 -4.22
CA SER A 108 -5.22 18.96 -5.08
C SER A 108 -3.96 18.51 -4.33
N LEU A 109 -3.58 19.21 -3.25
CA LEU A 109 -2.48 18.80 -2.37
C LEU A 109 -2.88 17.56 -1.55
N ASP A 110 -4.10 17.52 -1.02
CA ASP A 110 -4.62 16.33 -0.31
C ASP A 110 -4.67 15.12 -1.24
N THR A 111 -5.19 15.30 -2.46
CA THR A 111 -5.26 14.24 -3.47
C THR A 111 -3.87 13.72 -3.81
N ALA A 112 -2.91 14.62 -4.06
CA ALA A 112 -1.52 14.27 -4.33
C ALA A 112 -0.90 13.46 -3.19
N TRP A 113 -1.05 13.93 -1.94
CA TRP A 113 -0.57 13.23 -0.75
C TRP A 113 -1.15 11.82 -0.65
N ARG A 114 -2.49 11.70 -0.71
CA ARG A 114 -3.19 10.41 -0.56
C ARG A 114 -2.83 9.42 -1.66
N MET A 115 -2.70 9.87 -2.90
CA MET A 115 -2.37 8.98 -4.02
C MET A 115 -0.92 8.50 -3.97
N SER A 116 0.04 9.38 -3.64
CA SER A 116 1.43 8.96 -3.47
C SER A 116 1.57 7.89 -2.39
N TYR A 117 0.90 8.12 -1.26
CA TYR A 117 0.96 7.21 -0.14
C TYR A 117 0.18 5.91 -0.33
N LYS A 118 -0.85 5.91 -1.17
CA LYS A 118 -1.49 4.68 -1.67
C LYS A 118 -0.52 3.84 -2.50
N GLY A 119 0.25 4.46 -3.40
CA GLY A 119 1.31 3.79 -4.17
C GLY A 119 2.39 3.18 -3.27
N ILE A 120 2.87 3.96 -2.30
CA ILE A 120 3.85 3.53 -1.29
C ILE A 120 3.32 2.35 -0.47
N ASP A 121 2.08 2.42 0.03
CA ASP A 121 1.48 1.34 0.84
C ASP A 121 1.38 0.03 0.05
N ARG A 122 0.89 0.09 -1.20
CA ARG A 122 0.84 -1.09 -2.08
C ARG A 122 2.24 -1.67 -2.34
N ALA A 123 3.23 -0.82 -2.60
CA ALA A 123 4.61 -1.26 -2.79
C ALA A 123 5.18 -1.91 -1.52
N ASN A 124 4.98 -1.32 -0.35
CA ASN A 124 5.51 -1.84 0.91
C ASN A 124 4.90 -3.19 1.29
N ARG A 125 3.59 -3.36 1.10
CA ARG A 125 2.89 -4.65 1.32
C ARG A 125 3.36 -5.72 0.34
N PHE A 126 3.48 -5.36 -0.94
CA PHE A 126 3.98 -6.26 -1.97
C PHE A 126 5.40 -6.73 -1.65
N LEU A 127 6.30 -5.80 -1.32
CA LEU A 127 7.68 -6.12 -0.94
C LEU A 127 7.74 -7.01 0.31
N ALA A 128 6.88 -6.77 1.30
CA ALA A 128 6.83 -7.57 2.53
C ALA A 128 6.37 -9.02 2.25
N GLY A 129 5.35 -9.21 1.42
CA GLY A 129 4.92 -10.55 1.06
C GLY A 129 5.89 -11.26 0.11
N LEU A 130 6.51 -10.51 -0.82
CA LEU A 130 7.51 -11.05 -1.74
C LEU A 130 8.71 -11.67 -1.01
N GLN A 131 9.12 -11.11 0.14
CA GLN A 131 10.21 -11.66 0.97
C GLN A 131 9.99 -13.15 1.30
N ASN A 132 8.74 -13.55 1.57
CA ASN A 132 8.38 -14.90 2.00
C ASN A 132 8.11 -15.88 0.84
N VAL A 133 8.19 -15.43 -0.41
CA VAL A 133 7.96 -16.29 -1.58
C VAL A 133 9.14 -17.23 -1.81
N ASP A 134 8.85 -18.52 -1.89
CA ASP A 134 9.82 -19.59 -2.19
C ASP A 134 10.21 -19.62 -3.67
N VAL A 135 11.42 -20.09 -3.96
CA VAL A 135 11.95 -20.19 -5.33
C VAL A 135 11.15 -21.15 -6.22
N SER A 136 10.44 -22.12 -5.64
CA SER A 136 9.54 -23.01 -6.37
C SER A 136 8.29 -22.30 -6.91
N VAL A 137 7.91 -21.15 -6.33
CA VAL A 137 6.77 -20.34 -6.75
C VAL A 137 7.19 -19.26 -7.73
N LEU A 138 8.33 -18.61 -7.49
CA LEU A 138 8.88 -17.54 -8.30
C LEU A 138 10.40 -17.66 -8.38
N SER A 139 10.97 -17.64 -9.58
CA SER A 139 12.42 -17.73 -9.75
C SER A 139 13.14 -16.57 -9.06
N ALA A 140 14.39 -16.79 -8.64
CA ALA A 140 15.18 -15.76 -7.97
C ALA A 140 15.36 -14.51 -8.85
N GLU A 141 15.53 -14.69 -10.16
CA GLU A 141 15.66 -13.60 -11.12
C GLU A 141 14.39 -12.76 -11.20
N LYS A 142 13.21 -13.39 -11.30
CA LYS A 142 11.93 -12.69 -11.32
C LYS A 142 11.60 -12.02 -9.99
N LYS A 143 11.94 -12.67 -8.87
CA LYS A 143 11.79 -12.09 -7.54
C LYS A 143 12.58 -10.80 -7.41
N VAL A 144 13.85 -10.81 -7.84
CA VAL A 144 14.71 -9.62 -7.87
C VAL A 144 14.17 -8.55 -8.82
N GLN A 145 13.71 -8.93 -10.01
CA GLN A 145 13.10 -8.00 -10.97
C GLN A 145 11.86 -7.32 -10.37
N PHE A 146 10.93 -8.09 -9.79
CA PHE A 146 9.69 -7.54 -9.22
C PHE A 146 9.96 -6.67 -7.99
N GLU A 147 10.95 -7.03 -7.17
CA GLU A 147 11.43 -6.18 -6.08
C GLU A 147 11.95 -4.85 -6.61
N ALA A 148 12.75 -4.88 -7.68
CA ALA A 148 13.33 -3.69 -8.31
C ALA A 148 12.24 -2.75 -8.88
N GLU A 149 11.25 -3.30 -9.59
CA GLU A 149 10.11 -2.54 -10.10
C GLU A 149 9.31 -1.89 -8.95
N ALA A 150 8.98 -2.63 -7.89
CA ALA A 150 8.23 -2.10 -6.75
C ALA A 150 9.00 -1.01 -5.99
N ARG A 151 10.31 -1.18 -5.79
CA ARG A 151 11.19 -0.15 -5.19
C ARG A 151 11.26 1.10 -6.04
N ALA A 152 11.38 0.96 -7.37
CA ALA A 152 11.38 2.11 -8.27
C ALA A 152 10.09 2.94 -8.17
N ILE A 153 8.93 2.27 -8.09
CA ILE A 153 7.63 2.93 -7.91
C ILE A 153 7.55 3.63 -6.54
N ARG A 154 8.02 2.99 -5.47
CA ARG A 154 8.08 3.60 -4.14
C ARG A 154 8.96 4.86 -4.14
N ALA A 155 10.16 4.76 -4.73
CA ALA A 155 11.08 5.89 -4.86
C ALA A 155 10.50 7.04 -5.68
N TYR A 156 9.80 6.74 -6.77
CA TYR A 156 9.11 7.74 -7.59
C TYR A 156 8.11 8.56 -6.75
N ASN A 157 7.28 7.88 -5.96
CA ASN A 157 6.30 8.52 -5.10
C ASN A 157 6.97 9.37 -3.99
N TYR A 158 8.06 8.90 -3.40
CA TYR A 158 8.83 9.69 -2.44
C TYR A 158 9.55 10.89 -3.05
N LEU A 159 10.08 10.75 -4.27
CA LEU A 159 10.68 11.85 -5.00
C LEU A 159 9.65 12.94 -5.30
N TYR A 160 8.43 12.54 -5.66
CA TYR A 160 7.33 13.48 -5.84
C TYR A 160 6.97 14.20 -4.53
N LEU A 161 6.70 13.44 -3.46
CA LEU A 161 6.34 13.99 -2.16
C LEU A 161 7.41 14.95 -1.63
N SER A 162 8.69 14.60 -1.78
CA SER A 162 9.80 15.43 -1.31
C SER A 162 9.93 16.76 -2.05
N LYS A 163 9.64 16.78 -3.36
CA LYS A 163 9.64 18.00 -4.16
C LYS A 163 8.51 18.96 -3.79
N VAL A 164 7.36 18.44 -3.37
CA VAL A 164 6.16 19.24 -3.08
C VAL A 164 6.07 19.64 -1.61
N PHE A 165 6.36 18.71 -0.69
CA PHE A 165 6.11 18.87 0.75
C PHE A 165 7.39 18.98 1.59
N GLY A 166 8.57 18.81 1.00
CA GLY A 166 9.82 18.70 1.75
C GLY A 166 9.95 17.31 2.41
N PRO A 167 10.60 17.19 3.58
CA PRO A 167 10.72 15.90 4.25
C PRO A 167 9.35 15.34 4.65
N VAL A 168 9.12 14.04 4.41
CA VAL A 168 7.84 13.35 4.72
C VAL A 168 8.10 12.03 5.46
N PRO A 169 7.12 11.44 6.16
CA PRO A 169 7.27 10.13 6.78
C PRO A 169 7.64 9.04 5.76
N MET A 170 8.77 8.38 5.99
CA MET A 170 9.33 7.36 5.10
C MET A 170 8.90 5.95 5.55
N LEU A 171 7.71 5.51 5.16
CA LEU A 171 7.22 4.14 5.32
C LEU A 171 7.98 3.18 4.39
N LEU A 172 8.63 2.17 4.96
CA LEU A 172 9.42 1.16 4.26
C LEU A 172 8.70 -0.19 4.23
N THR A 173 9.37 -1.22 3.71
CA THR A 173 8.80 -2.56 3.55
C THR A 173 8.11 -3.06 4.82
N GLY A 174 6.84 -3.45 4.70
CA GLY A 174 6.00 -3.89 5.83
C GLY A 174 5.38 -2.78 6.69
N GLU A 175 5.80 -1.52 6.51
CA GLU A 175 5.21 -0.37 7.19
C GLU A 175 4.06 0.22 6.39
N THR A 176 2.96 0.51 7.09
CA THR A 176 1.72 1.06 6.55
C THR A 176 1.21 2.18 7.45
N TYR A 177 0.16 2.87 7.01
CA TYR A 177 -0.50 3.87 7.85
C TYR A 177 -1.14 3.31 9.12
N THR A 178 -1.49 2.03 9.14
CA THR A 178 -2.08 1.39 10.32
C THR A 178 -1.01 0.84 11.26
N THR A 179 0.09 0.30 10.72
CA THR A 179 1.17 -0.30 11.52
C THR A 179 2.20 0.71 12.01
N SER A 180 2.32 1.86 11.34
CA SER A 180 3.31 2.90 11.63
C SER A 180 2.68 4.29 11.74
N ALA A 181 1.45 4.36 12.29
CA ALA A 181 0.73 5.61 12.56
C ALA A 181 1.52 6.49 13.54
N GLY A 182 2.30 7.45 13.02
CA GLY A 182 3.16 8.32 13.83
C GLY A 182 4.65 8.19 13.55
N LYS A 183 5.05 7.43 12.52
CA LYS A 183 6.43 7.45 12.04
C LYS A 183 6.85 8.89 11.74
N ALA A 184 7.92 9.34 12.42
CA ALA A 184 8.45 10.67 12.20
C ALA A 184 9.01 10.80 10.78
N ARG A 185 8.86 11.98 10.19
CA ARG A 185 9.60 12.35 8.98
C ARG A 185 11.08 12.58 9.33
N PRO A 186 12.00 12.40 8.38
CA PRO A 186 13.37 12.88 8.52
C PRO A 186 13.42 14.38 8.87
N GLU A 187 14.46 14.79 9.58
CA GLU A 187 14.66 16.19 9.96
C GLU A 187 14.84 17.09 8.74
N ASN A 188 15.54 16.57 7.72
CA ASN A 188 15.94 17.28 6.52
C ASN A 188 15.70 16.43 5.25
N LEU A 189 15.90 17.05 4.08
CA LEU A 189 15.71 16.38 2.78
C LEU A 189 16.77 15.31 2.50
N GLU A 190 17.95 15.40 3.11
CA GLU A 190 19.02 14.42 2.90
C GLU A 190 18.59 13.03 3.36
N GLY A 191 17.97 12.91 4.54
CA GLY A 191 17.42 11.64 5.02
C GLY A 191 16.32 11.08 4.12
N THR A 192 15.52 11.95 3.49
CA THR A 192 14.52 11.54 2.49
C THR A 192 15.19 11.04 1.21
N TYR A 193 16.20 11.74 0.70
CA TYR A 193 16.90 11.38 -0.52
C TYR A 193 17.72 10.11 -0.39
N GLN A 194 18.26 9.80 0.79
CA GLN A 194 18.96 8.54 1.03
C GLN A 194 18.08 7.31 0.70
N VAL A 195 16.83 7.29 1.18
CA VAL A 195 15.89 6.20 0.88
C VAL A 195 15.54 6.14 -0.60
N ILE A 196 15.30 7.30 -1.23
CA ILE A 196 14.99 7.39 -2.67
C ILE A 196 16.16 6.85 -3.50
N GLU A 197 17.39 7.25 -3.16
CA GLU A 197 18.59 6.79 -3.85
C GLU A 197 18.84 5.31 -3.67
N GLU A 198 18.60 4.75 -2.48
CA GLU A 198 18.77 3.32 -2.22
C GLU A 198 17.84 2.50 -3.13
N ASP A 199 16.56 2.85 -3.17
CA ASP A 199 15.58 2.15 -4.01
C ASP A 199 15.88 2.31 -5.51
N LEU A 200 16.26 3.51 -5.97
CA LEU A 200 16.60 3.73 -7.38
C LEU A 200 17.91 3.07 -7.80
N LYS A 201 18.93 3.06 -6.95
CA LYS A 201 20.21 2.35 -7.22
C LYS A 201 19.97 0.86 -7.30
N PHE A 202 19.18 0.30 -6.38
CA PHE A 202 18.79 -1.10 -6.46
C PHE A 202 18.05 -1.39 -7.78
N ALA A 203 17.07 -0.57 -8.14
CA ALA A 203 16.33 -0.77 -9.38
C ALA A 203 17.24 -0.70 -10.62
N MET A 204 18.15 0.28 -10.67
CA MET A 204 19.13 0.45 -11.74
C MET A 204 20.07 -0.75 -11.89
N GLU A 205 20.46 -1.40 -10.80
CA GLU A 205 21.39 -2.54 -10.84
C GLU A 205 20.70 -3.87 -11.21
N LYS A 206 19.37 -3.95 -11.08
CA LYS A 206 18.60 -5.20 -11.14
C LYS A 206 17.61 -5.28 -12.30
N LEU A 207 17.44 -4.19 -13.05
CA LEU A 207 16.64 -4.10 -14.29
C LEU A 207 17.58 -3.94 -15.50
#